data_AF-A0A257N834-F1
#
_entry.id   AF-A0A257N834-F1
#
_cell.length_a   1.000
_cell.length_b   1.000
_cell.length_c   1.000
_cell.angle_alpha   90.00
_cell.angle_beta   90.00
_cell.angle_gamma   90.00
#
_symmetry.space_group_name_H-M   'P 1'
#
loop_
_entity.id
_entity.type
_entity.pdbx_description
1 polymer ?
#
loop_
_entity_poly.entity_id
_entity_poly.type
_entity_poly.pdbx_seq_one_letter_code
_entity_poly.pdbx_strand_id
1 'polypeptide(L)'
;MEPQRNNKLMTKVLIVGLVIAILSYLFHPDVGQFSIMMNGEPVADPLVRFAAIPTFLVIMLITGVLMVLLFLGVGVFIFMAATFIALLGIAVAVPFFWPILLIIFLIIALMS
;
A
#
# COMPACT_ATOMS: atom_id res chain seq x y z
N MET A 1 17.88 28.76 -26.87
CA MET A 1 16.90 28.95 -25.78
C MET A 1 17.58 28.53 -24.49
N GLU A 2 18.08 29.47 -23.70
CA GLU A 2 18.71 29.17 -22.41
C GLU A 2 17.63 28.74 -21.39
N PRO A 3 17.83 27.66 -20.63
CA PRO A 3 16.90 27.27 -19.58
C PRO A 3 17.01 28.29 -18.43
N GLN A 4 15.97 29.12 -18.26
CA GLN A 4 15.86 29.96 -17.08
C GLN A 4 15.78 29.08 -15.84
N ARG A 5 16.91 28.97 -15.13
CA ARG A 5 17.04 28.18 -13.90
C ARG A 5 16.15 28.81 -12.83
N ASN A 6 14.99 28.21 -12.58
CA ASN A 6 14.00 28.69 -11.61
C ASN A 6 14.48 28.44 -10.16
N ASN A 7 15.52 29.17 -9.76
CA ASN A 7 16.11 29.08 -8.41
C ASN A 7 15.08 29.39 -7.32
N LYS A 8 14.04 30.18 -7.61
CA LYS A 8 12.97 30.51 -6.66
C LYS A 8 12.20 29.27 -6.20
N LEU A 9 11.99 28.28 -7.06
CA LEU A 9 11.30 27.05 -6.67
C LEU A 9 12.18 26.22 -5.73
N MET A 10 13.46 26.07 -6.08
CA MET A 10 14.43 25.30 -5.27
C MET A 10 14.63 25.93 -3.89
N THR A 11 14.72 27.26 -3.80
CA THR A 11 14.79 27.97 -2.52
C THR A 11 13.52 27.78 -1.68
N LYS A 12 12.32 27.83 -2.28
CA LYS A 12 11.07 27.57 -1.56
C LYS A 12 11.02 26.15 -1.00
N VAL A 13 11.42 25.15 -1.79
CA VAL A 13 11.47 23.75 -1.34
C VAL A 13 12.45 23.58 -0.18
N LEU A 14 13.63 24.21 -0.25
CA LEU A 14 14.61 24.18 0.84
C LEU A 14 14.07 24.82 2.13
N ILE A 15 13.42 25.99 2.02
CA ILE A 15 12.82 26.68 3.17
C ILE A 15 11.73 25.82 3.80
N VAL A 16 10.83 25.26 2.98
CA VAL A 16 9.75 24.39 3.48
C VAL A 16 10.33 23.14 4.14
N GLY A 17 11.34 22.51 3.53
CA GLY A 17 12.02 21.36 4.11
C GLY A 17 12.72 21.68 5.44
N LEU A 18 13.38 22.84 5.54
CA LEU A 18 14.02 23.31 6.77
C LEU A 18 12.99 23.54 7.88
N VAL A 19 11.87 24.21 7.56
CA VAL A 19 10.79 24.46 8.52
C VAL A 19 10.20 23.14 9.02
N ILE A 20 9.94 22.19 8.13
CA ILE A 20 9.45 20.86 8.52
C ILE A 20 10.46 20.17 9.43
N ALA A 21 11.75 20.15 9.09
CA ALA A 21 12.79 19.51 9.91
C ALA A 21 12.89 20.12 11.32
N ILE A 22 12.85 21.45 11.41
CA ILE A 22 12.89 22.16 12.70
C ILE A 22 11.66 21.82 13.55
N LEU A 23 10.47 21.87 12.94
CA LEU A 23 9.23 21.55 13.65
C LEU A 23 9.19 20.08 14.07
N SER A 24 9.65 19.15 13.22
CA SER A 24 9.75 17.73 13.57
C SER A 24 10.66 17.52 14.78
N TYR A 25 11.83 18.15 14.81
CA TYR A 25 12.76 18.04 15.94
C TYR A 25 12.20 18.66 17.23
N LEU A 26 11.54 19.82 17.15
CA LEU A 26 10.94 20.49 18.32
C LEU A 26 9.77 19.73 18.94
N PHE A 27 8.90 19.14 18.10
CA PHE A 27 7.69 18.47 18.58
C PHE A 27 7.88 17.00 18.91
N HIS A 28 8.86 16.33 18.28
CA HIS A 28 9.14 14.91 18.52
C HIS A 28 10.66 14.70 18.51
N PRO A 29 11.40 14.97 19.61
CA PRO A 29 12.87 14.89 19.63
C PRO A 29 13.42 13.49 19.33
N ASP A 30 12.57 12.47 19.45
CA ASP A 30 12.91 11.08 19.14
C ASP A 30 12.77 10.74 17.65
N VAL A 31 12.23 11.63 16.81
CA VAL A 31 12.12 11.39 15.36
C VAL A 31 13.50 11.36 14.72
N GLY A 32 13.84 10.21 14.14
CA GLY A 32 15.14 9.94 13.54
C GLY A 32 16.13 9.23 14.46
N GLN A 33 15.81 9.03 15.74
CA GLN A 33 16.56 8.11 16.60
C GLN A 33 16.05 6.68 16.38
N PHE A 34 16.90 5.82 15.80
CA PHE A 34 16.64 4.39 15.75
C PHE A 34 16.87 3.79 17.14
N SER A 35 15.84 3.83 17.99
CA SER A 35 15.84 3.09 19.26
C SER A 35 15.30 1.68 18.99
N ILE A 36 16.18 0.70 19.11
CA ILE A 36 15.79 -0.71 19.00
C ILE A 36 15.55 -1.19 20.42
N MET A 37 14.32 -1.61 20.69
CA MET A 37 13.95 -2.22 21.96
C MET A 37 14.14 -3.73 21.85
N MET A 38 14.96 -4.30 22.74
CA MET A 38 15.09 -5.75 22.89
C MET A 38 14.70 -6.10 24.33
N ASN A 39 13.67 -6.93 24.49
CA ASN A 39 13.09 -7.28 25.78
C ASN A 39 12.61 -6.08 26.63
N GLY A 40 12.17 -4.99 25.98
CA GLY A 40 11.66 -3.80 26.65
C GLY A 40 12.73 -2.78 27.05
N GLU A 41 14.02 -3.10 26.87
CA GLU A 41 15.12 -2.17 27.09
C GLU A 41 15.70 -1.65 25.76
N PRO A 42 16.09 -0.37 25.68
CA PRO A 42 16.77 0.15 24.50
C PRO A 42 18.17 -0.47 24.41
N VAL A 43 18.46 -1.15 23.29
CA VAL A 43 19.78 -1.74 23.04
C VAL A 43 20.82 -0.62 23.01
N ALA A 44 21.74 -0.59 23.96
CA ALA A 44 22.74 0.48 24.07
C ALA A 44 23.88 0.37 23.05
N ASP A 45 24.14 -0.84 22.53
CA ASP A 45 25.28 -1.11 21.65
C ASP A 45 25.09 -0.48 20.26
N PRO A 46 25.94 0.50 19.87
CA PRO A 46 25.87 1.16 18.58
C PRO A 46 26.06 0.21 17.38
N LEU A 47 26.86 -0.86 17.53
CA LEU A 47 27.11 -1.83 16.46
C LEU A 47 25.84 -2.62 16.14
N VAL A 48 25.10 -3.01 17.16
CA VAL A 48 23.84 -3.74 17.01
C VAL A 48 22.77 -2.84 16.39
N ARG A 49 22.72 -1.56 16.78
CA ARG A 49 21.84 -0.56 16.16
C ARG A 49 22.13 -0.39 14.67
N PHE A 50 23.40 -0.29 14.30
CA PHE A 50 23.81 -0.14 12.90
C PHE A 50 23.51 -1.40 12.09
N ALA A 51 23.74 -2.58 12.67
CA ALA A 51 23.47 -3.87 12.02
C ALA A 51 21.97 -4.10 11.71
N ALA A 52 21.06 -3.42 12.41
CA ALA A 52 19.63 -3.51 12.16
C ALA A 52 19.13 -2.56 11.06
N ILE A 53 19.91 -1.54 10.67
CA ILE A 53 19.53 -0.58 9.62
C ILE A 53 19.17 -1.31 8.30
N PRO A 54 19.98 -2.27 7.80
CA PRO A 54 19.62 -3.05 6.62
C PRO A 54 18.26 -3.77 6.78
N THR A 55 18.00 -4.35 7.95
CA THR A 55 16.72 -5.03 8.22
C THR A 55 15.55 -4.05 8.18
N PHE A 56 15.68 -2.86 8.78
CA PHE A 56 14.66 -1.82 8.69
C PHE A 56 14.43 -1.34 7.26
N LEU A 57 15.49 -1.18 6.46
CA LEU A 57 15.39 -0.82 5.05
C LEU A 57 14.62 -1.87 4.25
N VAL A 58 14.90 -3.16 4.48
CA VAL A 58 14.17 -4.26 3.83
C VAL A 58 12.69 -4.25 4.24
N ILE A 59 12.39 -4.08 5.52
CA ILE A 59 11.00 -4.01 6.02
C ILE A 59 10.27 -2.82 5.40
N MET A 60 10.90 -1.65 5.34
CA MET A 60 10.30 -0.46 4.71
C MET A 60 10.07 -0.68 3.22
N LEU A 61 11.01 -1.31 2.52
CA LEU A 61 10.86 -1.64 1.11
C LEU A 61 9.65 -2.56 0.88
N ILE A 62 9.55 -3.65 1.64
CA ILE A 62 8.44 -4.59 1.54
C ILE A 62 7.12 -3.89 1.86
N THR A 63 7.07 -3.13 2.95
CA THR A 63 5.87 -2.37 3.34
C THR A 63 5.46 -1.39 2.25
N GLY A 64 6.42 -0.66 1.66
CA GLY A 64 6.17 0.25 0.55
C GLY A 64 5.58 -0.45 -0.67
N VAL A 65 6.14 -1.60 -1.06
CA VAL A 65 5.60 -2.42 -2.15
C VAL A 65 4.18 -2.88 -1.83
N LEU A 66 3.93 -3.39 -0.62
CA LEU A 66 2.59 -3.82 -0.21
C LEU A 66 1.58 -2.66 -0.25
N MET A 67 1.97 -1.47 0.19
CA MET A 67 1.12 -0.27 0.10
C MET A 67 0.80 0.09 -1.34
N VAL A 68 1.77 0.02 -2.25
CA VAL A 68 1.53 0.24 -3.68
C VAL A 68 0.61 -0.83 -4.25
N LEU A 69 0.80 -2.11 -3.92
CA LEU A 69 -0.08 -3.20 -4.36
C LEU A 69 -1.51 -3.04 -3.85
N LEU A 70 -1.66 -2.58 -2.60
CA LEU A 70 -2.96 -2.27 -2.00
C LEU A 70 -3.61 -1.10 -2.72
N PHE A 71 -2.86 -0.02 -2.99
CA PHE A 71 -3.36 1.16 -3.70
C PHE A 71 -3.71 0.88 -5.17
N LEU A 72 -2.93 0.02 -5.83
CA LEU A 72 -3.21 -0.47 -7.18
C LEU A 72 -4.42 -1.42 -7.21
N GLY A 73 -4.96 -1.81 -6.04
CA GLY A 73 -6.14 -2.66 -5.94
C GLY A 73 -5.88 -4.10 -6.37
N VAL A 74 -4.62 -4.56 -6.34
CA VAL A 74 -4.24 -5.90 -6.81
C VAL A 74 -5.04 -6.99 -6.09
N GLY A 75 -5.35 -6.79 -4.81
CA GLY A 75 -6.22 -7.69 -4.05
C GLY A 75 -7.65 -7.80 -4.64
N VAL A 76 -8.22 -6.67 -5.08
CA VAL A 76 -9.55 -6.63 -5.72
C VAL A 76 -9.48 -7.33 -7.08
N PHE A 77 -8.42 -7.12 -7.86
CA PHE A 77 -8.22 -7.80 -9.14
C PHE A 77 -8.10 -9.32 -8.98
N ILE A 78 -7.30 -9.80 -8.02
CA ILE A 78 -7.14 -11.22 -7.72
C ILE A 78 -8.49 -11.82 -7.28
N PHE A 79 -9.20 -11.15 -6.38
CA PHE A 79 -10.51 -11.59 -5.91
C PHE A 79 -11.53 -11.69 -7.05
N MET A 80 -11.57 -10.68 -7.92
CA MET A 80 -12.50 -10.64 -9.05
C MET A 80 -12.19 -11.72 -10.08
N ALA A 81 -10.90 -11.95 -10.38
CA ALA A 81 -10.47 -13.03 -11.26
C ALA A 81 -10.84 -14.41 -10.69
N ALA A 82 -10.59 -14.65 -9.40
CA ALA A 82 -10.97 -15.90 -8.74
C ALA A 82 -12.49 -16.11 -8.76
N THR A 83 -13.26 -15.07 -8.48
CA THR A 83 -14.73 -15.11 -8.54
C THR A 83 -15.21 -15.43 -9.95
N PHE A 84 -14.64 -14.80 -10.97
CA PHE A 84 -15.00 -15.04 -12.37
C PHE A 84 -14.70 -16.48 -12.79
N ILE A 85 -13.54 -17.02 -12.43
CA ILE A 85 -13.17 -18.42 -12.69
C ILE A 85 -14.13 -19.37 -11.97
N ALA A 86 -14.48 -19.10 -10.71
CA ALA A 86 -15.43 -19.92 -9.97
C ALA A 86 -16.82 -19.93 -10.64
N LEU A 87 -17.31 -18.78 -11.09
CA LEU A 87 -18.57 -18.67 -11.82
C LEU A 87 -18.54 -19.41 -13.16
N LEU A 88 -17.45 -19.30 -13.92
CA LEU A 88 -17.24 -20.09 -15.14
C LEU A 88 -17.19 -21.60 -14.85
N GLY A 89 -16.55 -21.99 -13.75
CA GLY A 89 -16.53 -23.38 -13.30
C GLY A 89 -17.95 -23.91 -13.05
N ILE A 90 -18.77 -23.15 -12.31
CA ILE A 90 -20.18 -23.48 -12.06
C ILE A 90 -20.97 -23.50 -13.38
N ALA A 91 -20.72 -22.55 -14.27
CA ALA A 91 -21.36 -22.45 -15.58
C ALA A 91 -21.24 -23.73 -16.38
N VAL A 92 -20.02 -24.29 -16.41
CA VAL A 92 -19.69 -25.50 -17.17
C VAL A 92 -20.07 -26.77 -16.41
N ALA A 93 -19.87 -26.81 -15.08
CA ALA A 93 -20.09 -28.01 -14.28
C ALA A 93 -21.58 -28.33 -14.05
N VAL A 94 -22.47 -27.32 -14.08
CA VAL A 94 -23.91 -27.50 -13.80
C VAL A 94 -24.77 -26.91 -14.94
N PRO A 95 -24.73 -27.48 -16.15
CA PRO A 95 -25.42 -26.92 -17.32
C PRO A 95 -26.95 -26.91 -17.16
N PHE A 96 -27.52 -27.84 -16.38
CA PHE A 96 -28.97 -27.93 -16.13
C PHE A 96 -29.53 -26.84 -15.21
N PHE A 97 -28.67 -26.07 -14.53
CA PHE A 97 -29.11 -24.97 -13.67
C PHE A 97 -29.53 -23.73 -14.48
N TRP A 98 -28.92 -23.53 -15.65
CA TRP A 98 -29.15 -22.36 -16.51
C TRP A 98 -30.59 -22.24 -17.04
N PRO A 99 -31.20 -23.31 -17.60
CA PRO A 99 -32.59 -23.24 -18.06
C PRO A 99 -33.57 -22.84 -16.95
N ILE A 100 -33.35 -23.32 -15.72
CA ILE A 100 -34.19 -23.02 -14.57
C ILE A 100 -34.10 -21.52 -14.20
N LEU A 101 -32.89 -20.97 -14.15
CA LEU A 101 -32.69 -19.53 -13.94
C LEU A 101 -33.35 -18.69 -15.03
N LEU A 102 -33.24 -19.10 -16.29
CA LEU A 102 -33.88 -18.43 -17.44
C LEU A 102 -35.41 -18.40 -17.29
N ILE A 103 -36.02 -19.51 -16.87
CA ILE A 103 -37.46 -19.60 -16.63
C ILE A 103 -37.87 -18.66 -15.50
N ILE A 104 -37.15 -18.65 -14.38
CA ILE A 104 -37.43 -17.74 -13.26
C ILE A 104 -37.34 -16.28 -13.71
N PHE A 105 -36.31 -15.93 -14.49
CA PHE A 105 -36.12 -14.57 -15.01
C PHE A 105 -37.26 -14.16 -15.95
N LEU A 106 -37.71 -15.07 -16.82
CA LEU A 106 -38.87 -14.85 -17.69
C LEU A 106 -40.15 -14.60 -16.90
N ILE A 107 -40.40 -15.37 -15.84
CA ILE A 107 -41.59 -15.18 -14.98
C ILE A 107 -41.56 -13.80 -14.33
N ILE A 108 -40.41 -13.39 -13.78
CA ILE A 108 -40.25 -12.07 -13.15
C ILE A 108 -40.49 -10.95 -14.17
N ALA A 109 -39.89 -11.06 -15.36
CA ALA A 109 -40.05 -10.07 -16.42
C ALA A 109 -41.50 -9.98 -16.95
N LEU A 110 -42.23 -11.09 -16.94
CA LEU A 110 -43.65 -11.09 -17.30
C LEU A 110 -44.54 -10.44 -16.23
N MET A 111 -44.07 -10.40 -14.99
CA MET A 111 -44.76 -9.83 -13.83
C MET A 111 -44.43 -8.35 -13.58
N SER A 112 -43.41 -7.79 -14.24
CA SER A 112 -43.03 -6.37 -14.18
C SER A 112 -43.65 -5.57 -15.32
#